data_AF-A0A817QGU8-F1
#
_entry.id   AF-A0A817QGU8-F1
#
_cell.length_a   1.000
_cell.length_b   1.000
_cell.length_c   1.000
_cell.angle_alpha   90.00
_cell.angle_beta   90.00
_cell.angle_gamma   90.00
#
_symmetry.space_group_name_H-M   'P 1'
#
loop_
_entity.id
_entity.type
_entity.pdbx_description
1 polymer ?
#
loop_
_entity_poly.entity_id
_entity_poly.type
_entity_poly.pdbx_seq_one_letter_code
_entity_poly.pdbx_strand_id
1 'polypeptide(L)'
;MKSMKEHLDVLYKYRQIEPICKQLAKATRACDHDSIPMSFVPQQCTSDTASNEKNLDQLPPTYMYSVIFKDIILEIDDAVSKSMNTLVEFCQKQSIPEEEINEFKRNYHQKSAVWWYTKEIFLYGMLNRGLRSLDTEAMSKLGFFIRKLHLELEQLHKEQSASFKKSFTVYRGQGLSQQDFQNLMGSKGGLLSFNNFLST
;
A
#
# COMPACT_ATOMS: atom_id res chain seq x y z
N MET A 1 20.49 -50.22 -12.84
CA MET A 1 20.12 -49.60 -11.55
C MET A 1 20.41 -48.09 -11.44
N LYS A 2 21.43 -47.54 -12.13
CA LYS A 2 21.75 -46.09 -12.07
C LYS A 2 20.66 -45.18 -12.68
N SER A 3 20.05 -45.60 -13.78
CA SER A 3 19.00 -44.87 -14.51
C SER A 3 17.68 -44.70 -13.75
N MET A 4 17.34 -45.61 -12.82
CA MET A 4 16.08 -45.53 -12.05
C MET A 4 16.16 -44.48 -10.92
N LYS A 5 17.36 -44.25 -10.36
CA LYS A 5 17.61 -43.22 -9.35
C LYS A 5 17.53 -41.81 -9.95
N GLU A 6 18.10 -41.60 -11.13
CA GLU A 6 18.06 -40.32 -11.84
C GLU A 6 16.61 -39.93 -12.22
N HIS A 7 15.78 -40.90 -12.60
CA HIS A 7 14.35 -40.66 -12.84
C HIS A 7 13.56 -40.31 -11.57
N LEU A 8 13.88 -40.94 -10.44
CA LEU A 8 13.27 -40.65 -9.14
C LEU A 8 13.66 -39.26 -8.62
N ASP A 9 14.91 -38.83 -8.82
CA ASP A 9 15.38 -37.49 -8.44
C ASP A 9 14.70 -36.38 -9.25
N VAL A 10 14.46 -36.59 -10.55
CA VAL A 10 13.69 -35.66 -11.39
C VAL A 10 12.24 -35.59 -10.92
N LEU A 11 11.58 -36.73 -10.69
CA LEU A 11 10.19 -36.77 -10.19
C LEU A 11 10.04 -36.16 -8.79
N TYR A 12 11.05 -36.32 -7.93
CA TYR A 12 11.09 -35.70 -6.60
C TYR A 12 11.24 -34.17 -6.69
N LYS A 13 12.02 -33.68 -7.66
CA LYS A 13 12.17 -32.24 -7.96
C LYS A 13 10.86 -31.63 -8.46
N TYR A 14 10.07 -32.36 -9.26
CA TYR A 14 8.74 -31.92 -9.71
C TYR A 14 7.71 -31.82 -8.56
N ARG A 15 7.79 -32.67 -7.52
CA ARG A 15 6.91 -32.58 -6.33
C ARG A 15 7.14 -31.33 -5.48
N GLN A 16 8.27 -30.65 -5.61
CA GLN A 16 8.55 -29.42 -4.85
C GLN A 16 8.05 -28.16 -5.55
N ILE A 17 7.75 -28.22 -6.85
CA ILE A 17 7.22 -27.06 -7.59
C ILE A 17 5.77 -26.79 -7.20
N GLU A 18 4.96 -27.81 -6.95
CA GLU A 18 3.53 -27.62 -6.68
C GLU A 18 3.25 -26.85 -5.37
N PRO A 19 3.94 -27.12 -4.25
CA PRO A 19 3.89 -26.27 -3.06
C PRO A 19 4.38 -24.85 -3.33
N ILE A 20 5.46 -24.69 -4.11
CA ILE A 20 6.01 -23.37 -4.47
C ILE A 20 5.01 -22.59 -5.32
N CYS A 21 4.41 -23.19 -6.34
CA CYS A 21 3.36 -22.60 -7.17
C CYS A 21 2.10 -22.31 -6.35
N LYS A 22 1.73 -23.15 -5.39
CA LYS A 22 0.59 -22.91 -4.50
C LYS A 22 0.87 -21.76 -3.54
N GLN A 23 2.09 -21.64 -3.02
CA GLN A 23 2.52 -20.51 -2.20
C GLN A 23 2.65 -19.22 -3.01
N LEU A 24 3.25 -19.27 -4.20
CA LEU A 24 3.28 -18.18 -5.17
C LEU A 24 1.87 -17.76 -5.52
N ALA A 25 0.98 -18.68 -5.92
CA ALA A 25 -0.41 -18.34 -6.22
C ALA A 25 -1.14 -17.78 -5.01
N LYS A 26 -0.82 -18.21 -3.78
CA LYS A 26 -1.40 -17.64 -2.54
C LYS A 26 -0.81 -16.25 -2.25
N ALA A 27 0.47 -16.02 -2.50
CA ALA A 27 1.15 -14.73 -2.34
C ALA A 27 0.69 -13.73 -3.42
N THR A 28 0.59 -14.17 -4.67
CA THR A 28 -0.02 -13.45 -5.79
C THR A 28 -1.47 -13.13 -5.48
N ARG A 29 -2.29 -14.09 -5.03
CA ARG A 29 -3.68 -13.82 -4.58
C ARG A 29 -3.77 -12.89 -3.36
N ALA A 30 -2.81 -12.93 -2.45
CA ALA A 30 -2.74 -11.99 -1.32
C ALA A 30 -2.30 -10.58 -1.77
N CYS A 31 -1.56 -10.48 -2.88
CA CYS A 31 -1.27 -9.22 -3.58
C CYS A 31 -2.45 -8.72 -4.42
N ASP A 32 -3.21 -9.64 -5.02
CA ASP A 32 -4.21 -9.42 -6.08
C ASP A 32 -5.67 -9.37 -5.61
N HIS A 33 -5.99 -9.65 -4.34
CA HIS A 33 -7.39 -9.53 -3.90
C HIS A 33 -7.82 -8.05 -3.90
N ASP A 34 -8.40 -7.65 -5.04
CA ASP A 34 -9.53 -6.74 -5.27
C ASP A 34 -9.48 -5.34 -4.68
N SER A 35 -8.34 -4.95 -4.12
CA SER A 35 -8.14 -3.63 -3.53
C SER A 35 -7.16 -2.89 -4.38
N ILE A 36 -7.65 -2.35 -5.50
CA ILE A 36 -6.93 -1.27 -6.15
C ILE A 36 -6.88 -0.13 -5.14
N PRO A 37 -5.71 0.46 -4.88
CA PRO A 37 -5.64 1.66 -4.06
C PRO A 37 -6.33 2.85 -4.72
N MET A 38 -7.10 2.68 -5.79
CA MET A 38 -7.57 3.79 -6.61
C MET A 38 -9.07 3.83 -6.69
N SER A 39 -9.58 5.05 -6.58
CA SER A 39 -10.98 5.36 -6.84
C SER A 39 -11.07 6.19 -8.11
N PHE A 40 -12.00 5.82 -8.99
CA PHE A 40 -12.27 6.52 -10.24
C PHE A 40 -13.38 7.55 -10.01
N VAL A 41 -13.10 8.83 -10.26
CA VAL A 41 -14.09 9.90 -10.13
C VAL A 41 -14.43 10.38 -11.54
N PRO A 42 -15.66 10.15 -12.03
CA PRO A 42 -16.06 10.56 -13.38
C PRO A 42 -15.97 12.08 -13.59
N GLN A 43 -15.70 12.50 -14.83
CA GLN A 43 -15.60 13.92 -15.22
C GLN A 43 -16.86 14.75 -14.86
N GLN A 44 -18.03 14.11 -14.84
CA GLN A 44 -19.30 14.73 -14.51
C GLN A 44 -19.36 15.23 -13.05
N CYS A 45 -18.57 14.64 -12.16
CA CYS A 45 -18.46 15.05 -10.76
C CYS A 45 -17.45 16.19 -10.55
N THR A 46 -16.70 16.61 -11.59
CA THR A 46 -15.55 17.52 -11.47
C THR A 46 -15.69 18.79 -12.31
N SER A 47 -16.79 18.97 -13.04
CA SER A 47 -17.02 20.14 -13.90
C SER A 47 -17.82 21.23 -13.19
N ASP A 48 -17.22 22.41 -13.02
CA ASP A 48 -17.78 23.63 -12.39
C ASP A 48 -18.90 24.32 -13.22
N THR A 49 -19.71 23.58 -13.98
CA THR A 49 -20.90 24.18 -14.60
C THR A 49 -21.94 24.46 -13.52
N ALA A 50 -22.07 25.74 -13.18
CA ALA A 50 -22.89 26.36 -12.12
C ALA A 50 -24.42 26.12 -12.19
N SER A 51 -24.88 25.01 -12.75
CA SER A 51 -26.30 24.69 -12.92
C SER A 51 -26.71 23.28 -12.49
N ASN A 52 -25.81 22.48 -11.92
CA ASN A 52 -26.16 21.18 -11.36
C ASN A 52 -25.80 21.12 -9.88
N GLU A 53 -26.77 21.40 -9.00
CA GLU A 53 -26.75 21.02 -7.56
C GLU A 53 -26.71 19.49 -7.33
N LYS A 54 -26.20 18.72 -8.28
CA LYS A 54 -26.34 17.27 -8.31
C LYS A 54 -24.99 16.59 -8.18
N ASN A 55 -24.83 15.98 -7.01
CA ASN A 55 -24.16 14.70 -6.76
C ASN A 55 -22.76 14.72 -6.12
N LEU A 56 -22.57 15.46 -5.02
CA LEU A 56 -21.51 15.12 -4.06
C LEU A 56 -21.69 13.69 -3.49
N ASP A 57 -22.92 13.16 -3.50
CA ASP A 57 -23.28 11.79 -3.11
C ASP A 57 -22.72 10.69 -4.06
N GLN A 58 -22.05 11.06 -5.16
CA GLN A 58 -21.45 10.12 -6.11
C GLN A 58 -19.96 9.85 -5.87
N LEU A 59 -19.34 10.48 -4.87
CA LEU A 59 -17.96 10.17 -4.52
C LEU A 59 -17.84 8.74 -3.99
N PRO A 60 -16.85 7.94 -4.46
CA PRO A 60 -16.63 6.61 -3.93
C PRO A 60 -16.42 6.65 -2.40
N PRO A 61 -17.14 5.86 -1.59
CA PRO A 61 -17.00 5.87 -0.13
C PRO A 61 -15.57 5.66 0.35
N THR A 62 -14.79 4.86 -0.38
CA THR A 62 -13.37 4.61 -0.11
C THR A 62 -12.50 5.88 -0.16
N TYR A 63 -12.84 6.83 -1.05
CA TYR A 63 -12.18 8.14 -1.10
C TYR A 63 -12.47 8.92 0.19
N MET A 64 -13.75 9.01 0.56
CA MET A 64 -14.17 9.73 1.77
C MET A 64 -13.51 9.15 3.03
N TYR A 65 -13.48 7.82 3.17
CA TYR A 65 -12.82 7.17 4.29
C TYR A 65 -11.31 7.44 4.32
N SER A 66 -10.65 7.46 3.16
CA SER A 66 -9.22 7.72 3.08
C SER A 66 -8.88 9.17 3.47
N VAL A 67 -9.72 10.13 3.05
CA VAL A 67 -9.58 11.54 3.44
C VAL A 67 -9.79 11.72 4.94
N ILE A 68 -10.90 11.21 5.49
CA ILE A 68 -11.19 11.30 6.92
C ILE A 68 -10.10 10.63 7.75
N PHE A 69 -9.64 9.44 7.34
CA PHE A 69 -8.56 8.74 8.01
C PHE A 69 -7.27 9.58 8.01
N LYS A 70 -6.90 10.16 6.86
CA LYS A 70 -5.72 11.04 6.75
C LYS A 70 -5.83 12.22 7.72
N ASP A 71 -6.97 12.87 7.78
CA ASP A 71 -7.16 14.04 8.65
C ASP A 71 -7.05 13.65 10.13
N ILE A 72 -7.69 12.54 10.52
CA ILE A 72 -7.59 11.98 11.89
C ILE A 72 -6.12 11.69 12.26
N ILE A 73 -5.37 10.96 11.42
CA ILE A 73 -4.00 10.58 11.79
C ILE A 73 -3.05 11.78 11.85
N LEU A 74 -3.34 12.88 11.14
CA LEU A 74 -2.52 14.09 11.20
C LEU A 74 -2.74 14.87 12.49
N GLU A 75 -3.97 14.84 13.02
CA GLU A 75 -4.38 15.50 14.26
C GLU A 75 -4.03 14.73 15.53
N ILE A 76 -3.95 13.39 15.47
CA ILE A 76 -3.61 12.57 16.64
C ILE A 76 -2.19 12.90 17.14
N ASP A 77 -2.11 13.20 18.44
CA ASP A 77 -0.86 13.31 19.21
C ASP A 77 -0.69 12.07 20.10
N ASP A 78 -0.05 11.04 19.53
CA ASP A 78 0.20 9.78 20.21
C ASP A 78 1.67 9.61 20.59
N ALA A 79 1.90 9.09 21.81
CA ALA A 79 3.23 8.69 22.24
C ALA A 79 3.78 7.55 21.37
N VAL A 80 4.78 7.86 20.53
CA VAL A 80 5.41 6.93 19.57
C VAL A 80 5.80 5.60 20.20
N SER A 81 6.27 5.58 21.45
CA SER A 81 6.66 4.36 22.15
C SER A 81 5.47 3.41 22.39
N LYS A 82 4.29 3.93 22.73
CA LYS A 82 3.07 3.14 22.94
C LYS A 82 2.55 2.58 21.61
N SER A 83 2.51 3.41 20.57
CA SER A 83 2.07 3.00 19.24
C SER A 83 3.03 1.97 18.63
N MET A 84 4.33 2.12 18.84
CA MET A 84 5.36 1.14 18.44
C MET A 84 5.13 -0.23 19.11
N ASN A 85 4.93 -0.27 20.43
CA ASN A 85 4.66 -1.53 21.12
C ASN A 85 3.38 -2.20 20.61
N THR A 86 2.33 -1.41 20.39
CA THR A 86 1.05 -1.91 19.86
C THR A 86 1.21 -2.49 18.45
N LEU A 87 2.03 -1.86 17.60
CA LEU A 87 2.36 -2.38 16.27
C LEU A 87 3.16 -3.69 16.37
N VAL A 88 4.17 -3.75 17.25
CA VAL A 88 4.97 -4.96 17.45
C VAL A 88 4.10 -6.14 17.88
N GLU A 89 3.20 -5.94 18.84
CA GLU A 89 2.25 -6.97 19.28
C GLU A 89 1.32 -7.42 18.15
N PHE A 90 0.89 -6.49 17.28
CA PHE A 90 0.11 -6.81 16.10
C PHE A 90 0.92 -7.64 15.09
N CYS A 91 2.17 -7.25 14.79
CA CYS A 91 3.03 -7.98 13.86
C CYS A 91 3.34 -9.41 14.33
N GLN A 92 3.55 -9.61 15.64
CA GLN A 92 3.77 -10.92 16.24
C GLN A 92 2.60 -11.89 16.01
N LYS A 93 1.37 -11.37 15.90
CA LYS A 93 0.17 -12.16 15.59
C LYS A 93 0.03 -12.47 14.08
N GLN A 94 0.70 -11.71 13.22
CA GLN A 94 0.54 -11.76 11.76
C GLN A 94 1.59 -12.63 11.04
N SER A 95 2.25 -13.54 11.75
CA SER A 95 3.32 -14.41 11.21
C SER A 95 4.47 -13.64 10.52
N ILE A 96 4.73 -12.40 10.95
CA ILE A 96 5.87 -11.62 10.48
C ILE A 96 7.15 -12.16 11.12
N PRO A 97 8.28 -12.28 10.38
CA PRO A 97 9.54 -12.75 10.94
C PRO A 97 10.00 -11.90 12.13
N GLU A 98 10.31 -12.55 13.25
CA GLU A 98 10.68 -11.87 14.49
C GLU A 98 11.94 -11.01 14.32
N GLU A 99 12.87 -11.43 13.46
CA GLU A 99 14.09 -10.69 13.13
C GLU A 99 13.79 -9.31 12.54
N GLU A 100 12.82 -9.21 11.62
CA GLU A 100 12.43 -7.94 11.01
C GLU A 100 11.75 -7.01 12.03
N ILE A 101 10.89 -7.57 12.89
CA ILE A 101 10.23 -6.81 13.96
C ILE A 101 11.28 -6.26 14.94
N ASN A 102 12.23 -7.09 15.35
CA ASN A 102 13.29 -6.72 16.29
C ASN A 102 14.26 -5.70 15.68
N GLU A 103 14.55 -5.80 14.40
CA GLU A 103 15.35 -4.79 13.71
C GLU A 103 14.61 -3.46 13.64
N PHE A 104 13.34 -3.46 13.23
CA PHE A 104 12.50 -2.27 13.20
C PHE A 104 12.45 -1.61 14.57
N LYS A 105 12.13 -2.36 15.63
CA LYS A 105 12.02 -1.85 17.01
C LYS A 105 13.32 -1.23 17.51
N ARG A 106 14.47 -1.89 17.31
CA ARG A 106 15.77 -1.41 17.83
C ARG A 106 16.29 -0.19 17.08
N ASN A 107 16.11 -0.15 15.77
CA ASN A 107 16.75 0.85 14.91
C ASN A 107 15.77 1.94 14.44
N TYR A 108 14.51 1.91 14.87
CA TYR A 108 13.46 2.78 14.36
C TYR A 108 13.87 4.26 14.32
N HIS A 109 14.40 4.77 15.43
CA HIS A 109 14.79 6.17 15.60
C HIS A 109 16.09 6.56 14.89
N GLN A 110 16.88 5.59 14.45
CA GLN A 110 18.17 5.82 13.80
C GLN A 110 18.02 6.05 12.28
N LYS A 111 16.82 5.81 11.73
CA LYS A 111 16.53 5.88 10.31
C LYS A 111 15.28 6.73 10.08
N SER A 112 15.18 7.28 8.88
CA SER A 112 14.02 8.07 8.47
C SER A 112 12.82 7.18 8.18
N ALA A 113 11.61 7.73 8.18
CA ALA A 113 10.41 7.00 7.83
C ALA A 113 10.43 6.56 6.36
N VAL A 114 10.96 7.40 5.45
CA VAL A 114 11.14 7.02 4.04
C VAL A 114 12.09 5.83 3.92
N TRP A 115 13.20 5.81 4.67
CA TRP A 115 14.12 4.66 4.67
C TRP A 115 13.40 3.37 5.05
N TRP A 116 12.64 3.38 6.16
CA TRP A 116 11.86 2.21 6.59
C TRP A 116 10.77 1.82 5.59
N TYR A 117 10.13 2.79 4.94
CA TYR A 117 9.12 2.53 3.91
C TYR A 117 9.72 1.87 2.66
N THR A 118 10.94 2.26 2.27
CA THR A 118 11.61 1.69 1.09
C THR A 118 12.38 0.40 1.35
N LYS A 119 12.59 0.05 2.62
CA LYS A 119 13.31 -1.16 3.00
C LYS A 119 12.45 -2.40 2.74
N GLU A 120 13.08 -3.44 2.20
CA GLU A 120 12.47 -4.77 1.98
C GLU A 120 12.30 -5.54 3.31
N ILE A 121 11.35 -5.08 4.13
CA ILE A 121 10.83 -5.76 5.31
C ILE A 121 9.29 -5.69 5.32
N PHE A 122 8.64 -6.23 6.34
CA PHE A 122 7.18 -6.30 6.49
C PHE A 122 6.46 -4.96 6.31
N LEU A 123 7.10 -3.84 6.66
CA LEU A 123 6.45 -2.56 6.83
C LEU A 123 5.85 -2.01 5.53
N TYR A 124 6.59 -2.05 4.43
CA TYR A 124 6.11 -1.61 3.11
C TYR A 124 4.87 -2.40 2.68
N GLY A 125 4.98 -3.73 2.75
CA GLY A 125 3.91 -4.64 2.31
C GLY A 125 2.66 -4.52 3.19
N MET A 126 2.84 -4.52 4.51
CA MET A 126 1.76 -4.40 5.49
C MET A 126 1.03 -3.05 5.35
N LEU A 127 1.78 -1.95 5.21
CA LEU A 127 1.19 -0.62 5.07
C LEU A 127 0.41 -0.47 3.77
N ASN A 128 1.03 -0.79 2.64
CA ASN A 128 0.35 -0.63 1.35
C ASN A 128 -0.80 -1.62 1.19
N ARG A 129 -0.75 -2.79 1.82
CA ARG A 129 -1.90 -3.72 1.87
C ARG A 129 -3.01 -3.13 2.73
N GLY A 130 -2.71 -2.69 3.95
CA GLY A 130 -3.71 -2.14 4.87
C GLY A 130 -4.45 -0.93 4.29
N LEU A 131 -3.72 0.00 3.66
CA LEU A 131 -4.31 1.15 2.97
C LEU A 131 -5.17 0.75 1.76
N ARG A 132 -4.73 -0.24 0.97
CA ARG A 132 -5.49 -0.74 -0.17
C ARG A 132 -6.82 -1.36 0.26
N SER A 133 -6.77 -2.26 1.23
CA SER A 133 -7.96 -3.00 1.68
C SER A 133 -8.80 -2.27 2.73
N LEU A 134 -8.43 -1.02 3.07
CA LEU A 134 -9.03 -0.26 4.17
C LEU A 134 -9.11 -1.09 5.47
N ASP A 135 -8.05 -1.85 5.77
CA ASP A 135 -7.95 -2.66 6.98
C ASP A 135 -7.78 -1.72 8.18
N THR A 136 -8.90 -1.40 8.83
CA THR A 136 -8.94 -0.44 9.93
C THR A 136 -8.07 -0.85 11.11
N GLU A 137 -7.93 -2.15 11.38
CA GLU A 137 -7.05 -2.64 12.44
C GLU A 137 -5.59 -2.35 12.09
N ALA A 138 -5.13 -2.79 10.92
CA ALA A 138 -3.75 -2.55 10.46
C ALA A 138 -3.45 -1.05 10.32
N MET A 139 -4.36 -0.28 9.73
CA MET A 139 -4.26 1.17 9.55
C MET A 139 -4.13 1.88 10.90
N SER A 140 -4.92 1.48 11.91
CA SER A 140 -4.83 2.08 13.25
C SER A 140 -3.48 1.80 13.92
N LYS A 141 -2.92 0.59 13.75
CA LYS A 141 -1.60 0.23 14.33
C LYS A 141 -0.45 0.92 13.62
N LEU A 142 -0.60 1.15 12.32
CA LEU A 142 0.39 1.85 11.49
C LEU A 142 0.22 3.37 11.47
N GLY A 143 -0.84 3.92 12.07
CA GLY A 143 -1.20 5.33 11.98
C GLY A 143 -0.06 6.29 12.33
N PHE A 144 0.66 6.02 13.41
CA PHE A 144 1.83 6.84 13.80
C PHE A 144 2.94 6.84 12.74
N PHE A 145 3.17 5.70 12.08
CA PHE A 145 4.18 5.56 11.04
C PHE A 145 3.71 6.20 9.74
N ILE A 146 2.44 6.03 9.35
CA ILE A 146 1.82 6.69 8.20
C ILE A 146 1.92 8.21 8.35
N ARG A 147 1.59 8.75 9.52
CA ARG A 147 1.75 10.18 9.85
C ARG A 147 3.19 10.63 9.67
N LYS A 148 4.15 9.93 10.27
CA LYS A 148 5.58 10.27 10.16
C LYS A 148 6.07 10.25 8.72
N LEU A 149 5.70 9.22 7.96
CA LEU A 149 6.04 9.09 6.55
C LEU A 149 5.43 10.23 5.71
N HIS A 150 4.16 10.56 5.94
CA HIS A 150 3.51 11.67 5.25
C HIS A 150 4.22 13.00 5.49
N LEU A 151 4.50 13.34 6.75
CA LEU A 151 5.16 14.60 7.12
C LEU A 151 6.59 14.67 6.54
N GLU A 152 7.33 13.57 6.54
CA GLU A 152 8.67 13.50 5.93
C GLU A 152 8.61 13.69 4.41
N LEU A 153 7.67 13.04 3.72
CA LEU A 153 7.47 13.21 2.28
C LEU A 153 7.04 14.64 1.92
N GLU A 154 6.19 15.27 2.73
CA GLU A 154 5.79 16.66 2.53
C GLU A 154 7.00 17.61 2.63
N GLN A 155 7.86 17.39 3.62
CA GLN A 155 9.09 18.17 3.80
C GLN A 155 10.04 17.97 2.61
N LEU A 156 10.29 16.72 2.21
CA LEU A 156 11.14 16.41 1.04
C LEU A 156 10.56 17.01 -0.24
N HIS A 157 9.24 17.01 -0.41
CA HIS A 157 8.58 17.63 -1.55
C HIS A 157 8.78 19.16 -1.57
N LYS A 158 8.69 19.83 -0.42
CA LYS A 158 8.96 21.28 -0.30
C LYS A 158 10.41 21.59 -0.70
N GLU A 159 11.37 20.81 -0.21
CA GLU A 159 12.81 20.96 -0.53
C GLU A 159 13.10 20.71 -2.01
N GLN A 160 12.52 19.64 -2.56
CA GLN A 160 12.63 19.31 -3.97
C GLN A 160 12.03 20.39 -4.85
N SER A 161 10.83 20.90 -4.52
CA SER A 161 10.13 21.92 -5.31
C SER A 161 10.82 23.29 -5.27
N ALA A 162 11.49 23.62 -4.15
CA ALA A 162 12.33 24.81 -4.06
C ALA A 162 13.55 24.73 -4.99
N SER A 163 14.15 23.54 -5.09
CA SER A 163 15.40 23.30 -5.84
C SER A 163 15.17 22.93 -7.32
N PHE A 164 14.06 22.27 -7.63
CA PHE A 164 13.73 21.72 -8.93
C PHE A 164 12.28 22.04 -9.29
N LYS A 165 12.09 23.02 -10.17
CA LYS A 165 10.75 23.54 -10.56
C LYS A 165 10.20 22.92 -11.84
N LYS A 166 10.87 21.91 -12.40
CA LYS A 166 10.46 21.29 -13.66
C LYS A 166 9.58 20.08 -13.39
N SER A 167 8.60 19.86 -14.25
CA SER A 167 7.92 18.58 -14.28
C SER A 167 8.88 17.50 -14.78
N PHE A 168 8.69 16.28 -14.29
CA PHE A 168 9.40 15.10 -14.75
C PHE A 168 8.41 13.94 -14.87
N THR A 169 8.74 13.01 -15.75
CA THR A 169 7.91 11.82 -16.00
C THR A 169 8.47 10.64 -15.22
N VAL A 170 7.58 9.91 -14.56
CA VAL A 170 7.87 8.66 -13.85
C VAL A 170 6.98 7.54 -14.40
N TYR A 171 7.36 6.29 -14.16
CA TYR A 171 6.69 5.14 -14.74
C TYR A 171 6.32 4.13 -13.66
N ARG A 172 5.04 3.76 -13.57
CA ARG A 172 4.55 2.76 -12.62
C ARG A 172 3.80 1.67 -13.33
N GLY A 173 4.19 0.42 -13.06
CA GLY A 173 3.38 -0.76 -13.41
C GLY A 173 2.22 -0.93 -12.44
N GLN A 174 1.02 -1.17 -12.95
CA GLN A 174 -0.16 -1.42 -12.12
C GLN A 174 -1.02 -2.52 -12.76
N GLY A 175 -1.19 -3.63 -12.05
CA GLY A 175 -2.18 -4.64 -12.42
C GLY A 175 -3.59 -4.12 -12.16
N LEU A 176 -4.51 -4.40 -13.08
CA LEU A 176 -5.92 -4.02 -13.00
C LEU A 176 -6.78 -5.22 -13.40
N SER A 177 -7.89 -5.43 -12.69
CA SER A 177 -8.92 -6.36 -13.16
C SER A 177 -9.53 -5.83 -14.46
N GLN A 178 -10.19 -6.70 -15.22
CA GLN A 178 -10.87 -6.26 -16.44
C GLN A 178 -12.00 -5.27 -16.14
N GLN A 179 -12.70 -5.43 -15.02
CA GLN A 179 -13.76 -4.52 -14.59
C GLN A 179 -13.20 -3.16 -14.22
N ASP A 180 -12.10 -3.11 -13.48
CA ASP A 180 -11.47 -1.84 -13.11
C ASP A 180 -10.84 -1.12 -14.29
N PHE A 181 -10.30 -1.87 -15.25
CA PHE A 181 -9.86 -1.30 -16.51
C PHE A 181 -11.03 -0.67 -17.28
N GLN A 182 -12.19 -1.32 -17.33
CA GLN A 182 -13.40 -0.74 -17.94
C GLN A 182 -13.86 0.51 -17.19
N ASN A 183 -13.82 0.51 -15.85
CA ASN A 183 -14.14 1.68 -15.03
C ASN A 183 -13.19 2.85 -15.33
N LEU A 184 -11.88 2.59 -15.40
CA LEU A 184 -10.86 3.57 -15.78
C LEU A 184 -11.13 4.17 -17.17
N MET A 185 -11.49 3.33 -18.14
CA MET A 185 -11.82 3.78 -19.49
C MET A 185 -13.10 4.61 -19.52
N GLY A 186 -14.10 4.25 -18.70
CA GLY A 186 -15.34 4.99 -18.53
C GLY A 186 -15.18 6.31 -17.78
N SER A 187 -14.15 6.46 -16.94
CA SER A 187 -13.84 7.68 -16.21
C SER A 187 -12.86 8.61 -16.94
N LYS A 188 -12.62 8.41 -18.24
CA LYS A 188 -11.72 9.26 -19.03
C LYS A 188 -12.14 10.72 -18.96
N GLY A 189 -11.18 11.61 -18.71
CA GLY A 189 -11.43 13.04 -18.47
C GLY A 189 -11.83 13.38 -17.03
N GLY A 190 -12.00 12.37 -16.16
CA GLY A 190 -12.20 12.53 -14.71
C GLY A 190 -10.89 12.46 -13.91
N LEU A 191 -11.00 12.15 -12.62
CA LEU A 191 -9.88 12.08 -11.67
C LEU A 191 -9.61 10.65 -11.21
N LEU A 192 -8.36 10.41 -10.83
CA LEU A 192 -7.89 9.23 -10.12
C LEU A 192 -7.49 9.63 -8.71
N SER A 193 -8.11 9.03 -7.70
CA SER A 193 -7.63 9.12 -6.32
C SER A 193 -6.77 7.91 -6.00
N PHE A 194 -5.65 8.09 -5.32
CA PHE A 194 -4.85 7.01 -4.75
C PHE A 194 -4.95 7.05 -3.22
N ASN A 195 -5.36 5.94 -2.63
CA ASN A 195 -5.61 5.75 -1.21
C ASN A 195 -4.35 5.19 -0.49
N ASN A 196 -3.23 5.08 -1.20
CA ASN A 196 -1.94 4.66 -0.66
C ASN A 196 -0.79 5.55 -1.17
N PHE A 197 0.39 5.38 -0.58
CA PHE A 197 1.61 6.03 -1.08
C PHE A 197 2.04 5.43 -2.42
N LEU A 198 2.39 6.29 -3.36
CA LEU A 198 2.89 5.90 -4.67
C LEU A 198 4.42 5.78 -4.67
N SER A 199 4.88 4.63 -5.17
CA SER A 199 6.27 4.40 -5.57
C SER A 199 6.29 4.28 -7.09
N THR A 200 7.18 5.01 -7.75
CA THR A 200 7.24 5.23 -9.20
C THR A 200 8.67 5.26 -9.71
#